data_AF-A0A2D5YIA4-F1
#
_entry.id   AF-A0A2D5YIA4-F1
#
_cell.length_a   1.000
_cell.length_b   1.000
_cell.length_c   1.000
_cell.angle_alpha   90.00
_cell.angle_beta   90.00
_cell.angle_gamma   90.00
#
_symmetry.space_group_name_H-M   'P 1'
#
loop_
_entity.id
_entity.type
_entity.pdbx_description
1 polymer ?
#
loop_
_entity_poly.entity_id
_entity_poly.type
_entity_poly.pdbx_seq_one_letter_code
_entity_poly.pdbx_strand_id
1 'polypeptide(L)'
;MGDPRFPHKHYDTPSHPWQKERIEKENALVHQYGLRNKREIWRANTRVREMRHQARSLTANATSVQAQKECKLLLARLNRLGMLEQGADLDEVLRMSVEKLLDRRLQTQVYLQGLAGTPSQARQLITHGHIAIDGTVSRVPGMLVTRLQETLIAYGSGSPLTNDLHPVRPKPRGEADFTNQTTDDDVKTLAKNGKPPEEKTVTNKKELAPKEQPIKADENTAGEAKKDASTAVTDEEKNKAPKTDAKEVPAAATSKIEDDSKTSEEQA
;
A
#
# COMPACT_ATOMS: atom_id res chain seq x y z
N MET A 1 -16.62 -43.99 5.16
CA MET A 1 -15.95 -42.87 4.47
C MET A 1 -15.94 -41.69 5.42
N GLY A 2 -14.78 -41.05 5.64
CA GLY A 2 -14.66 -39.90 6.55
C GLY A 2 -15.22 -38.61 5.96
N ASP A 3 -14.92 -37.46 6.58
CA ASP A 3 -15.35 -36.14 6.10
C ASP A 3 -14.37 -35.59 5.03
N PRO A 4 -14.80 -35.35 3.78
CA PRO A 4 -13.93 -34.82 2.73
C PRO A 4 -13.62 -33.32 2.91
N ARG A 5 -12.43 -32.88 2.46
CA ARG A 5 -12.06 -31.45 2.49
C ARG A 5 -12.78 -30.66 1.39
N PHE A 6 -13.64 -29.73 1.78
CA PHE A 6 -14.33 -28.81 0.88
C PHE A 6 -13.43 -27.64 0.41
N PRO A 7 -13.71 -27.06 -0.78
CA PRO A 7 -12.98 -25.89 -1.27
C PRO A 7 -13.29 -24.64 -0.44
N HIS A 8 -12.25 -23.90 -0.05
CA HIS A 8 -12.37 -22.66 0.72
C HIS A 8 -12.19 -21.41 -0.16
N LYS A 9 -12.63 -20.27 0.38
CA LYS A 9 -12.45 -18.95 -0.26
C LYS A 9 -10.99 -18.53 -0.19
N HIS A 10 -10.52 -17.88 -1.24
CA HIS A 10 -9.14 -17.34 -1.34
C HIS A 10 -9.08 -15.85 -0.97
N TYR A 11 -10.04 -15.39 -0.17
CA TYR A 11 -10.14 -14.00 0.27
C TYR A 11 -10.90 -13.95 1.59
N ASP A 12 -10.49 -13.01 2.43
CA ASP A 12 -11.17 -12.70 3.68
C ASP A 12 -12.01 -11.43 3.49
N THR A 13 -13.20 -11.41 4.07
CA THR A 13 -14.00 -10.19 4.14
C THR A 13 -13.55 -9.32 5.31
N PRO A 14 -13.70 -8.00 5.22
CA PRO A 14 -13.43 -7.13 6.35
C PRO A 14 -14.32 -7.48 7.55
N SER A 15 -13.81 -7.23 8.76
CA SER A 15 -14.53 -7.53 10.00
C SER A 15 -15.82 -6.72 10.14
N HIS A 16 -15.77 -5.39 9.94
CA HIS A 16 -16.93 -4.52 10.07
C HIS A 16 -17.26 -3.83 8.74
N PRO A 17 -18.45 -3.95 8.13
CA PRO A 17 -18.64 -3.52 6.75
C PRO A 17 -18.59 -2.00 6.52
N TRP A 18 -18.91 -1.16 7.51
CA TRP A 18 -19.24 0.27 7.34
C TRP A 18 -18.21 1.20 8.00
N GLN A 19 -16.93 0.91 7.77
CA GLN A 19 -15.81 1.76 8.20
C GLN A 19 -15.48 2.78 7.11
N LYS A 20 -15.72 4.07 7.38
CA LYS A 20 -15.54 5.16 6.41
C LYS A 20 -14.14 5.17 5.78
N GLU A 21 -13.09 5.19 6.60
CA GLU A 21 -11.69 5.24 6.12
C GLU A 21 -11.35 4.05 5.20
N ARG A 22 -11.84 2.85 5.52
CA ARG A 22 -11.58 1.66 4.70
C ARG A 22 -12.30 1.78 3.37
N ILE A 23 -13.56 2.19 3.37
CA ILE A 23 -14.36 2.36 2.16
C ILE A 23 -13.71 3.38 1.22
N GLU A 24 -13.24 4.51 1.77
CA GLU A 24 -12.54 5.55 1.01
C GLU A 24 -11.23 5.02 0.40
N LYS A 25 -10.37 4.35 1.18
CA LYS A 25 -9.13 3.72 0.69
C LYS A 25 -9.41 2.68 -0.41
N GLU A 26 -10.38 1.80 -0.18
CA GLU A 26 -10.76 0.79 -1.17
C GLU A 26 -11.37 1.45 -2.43
N ASN A 27 -12.10 2.57 -2.30
CA ASN A 27 -12.68 3.27 -3.45
C ASN A 27 -11.58 3.91 -4.30
N ALA A 28 -10.59 4.55 -3.66
CA ALA A 28 -9.42 5.09 -4.35
C ALA A 28 -8.72 4.01 -5.18
N LEU A 29 -8.47 2.82 -4.60
CA LEU A 29 -7.88 1.68 -5.32
C LEU A 29 -8.75 1.16 -6.48
N VAL A 30 -10.08 1.14 -6.31
CA VAL A 30 -10.99 0.74 -7.41
C VAL A 30 -10.85 1.69 -8.59
N HIS A 31 -10.83 2.99 -8.34
CA HIS A 31 -10.73 4.00 -9.39
C HIS A 31 -9.37 4.00 -10.07
N GLN A 32 -8.28 3.93 -9.29
CA GLN A 32 -6.91 3.96 -9.82
C GLN A 32 -6.61 2.75 -10.73
N TYR A 33 -6.99 1.54 -10.30
CA TYR A 33 -6.64 0.31 -11.02
C TYR A 33 -7.77 -0.21 -11.94
N GLY A 34 -8.92 0.48 -12.01
CA GLY A 34 -10.08 0.03 -12.79
C GLY A 34 -10.60 -1.34 -12.35
N LEU A 35 -10.69 -1.58 -11.04
CA LEU A 35 -11.13 -2.87 -10.50
C LEU A 35 -12.65 -3.01 -10.59
N ARG A 36 -13.15 -4.19 -10.95
CA ARG A 36 -14.61 -4.42 -11.06
C ARG A 36 -15.30 -4.46 -9.69
N ASN A 37 -14.70 -5.21 -8.75
CA ASN A 37 -15.32 -5.53 -7.46
C ASN A 37 -14.29 -5.38 -6.32
N LYS A 38 -14.77 -5.03 -5.12
CA LYS A 38 -13.97 -5.03 -3.87
C LYS A 38 -13.34 -6.38 -3.53
N ARG A 39 -13.95 -7.46 -3.99
CA ARG A 39 -13.41 -8.83 -3.87
C ARG A 39 -12.00 -8.96 -4.45
N GLU A 40 -11.67 -8.21 -5.51
CA GLU A 40 -10.32 -8.22 -6.09
C GLU A 40 -9.30 -7.61 -5.14
N ILE A 41 -9.67 -6.52 -4.45
CA ILE A 41 -8.87 -5.90 -3.39
C ILE A 41 -8.71 -6.87 -2.23
N TRP A 42 -9.79 -7.53 -1.80
CA TRP A 42 -9.73 -8.48 -0.69
C TRP A 42 -8.84 -9.68 -0.99
N ARG A 43 -8.87 -10.21 -2.23
CA ARG A 43 -7.92 -11.24 -2.68
C ARG A 43 -6.48 -10.75 -2.62
N ALA A 44 -6.21 -9.53 -3.06
CA ALA A 44 -4.88 -8.93 -2.98
C ALA A 44 -4.42 -8.76 -1.53
N ASN A 45 -5.29 -8.26 -0.66
CA ASN A 45 -5.03 -8.11 0.78
C ASN A 45 -4.72 -9.45 1.44
N THR A 46 -5.54 -10.47 1.21
CA THR A 46 -5.32 -11.81 1.75
C THR A 46 -3.97 -12.37 1.29
N ARG A 47 -3.60 -12.19 0.02
CA ARG A 47 -2.31 -12.65 -0.49
C ARG A 47 -1.12 -11.94 0.16
N VAL A 48 -1.19 -10.61 0.32
CA VAL A 48 -0.17 -9.84 1.04
C VAL A 48 -0.08 -10.27 2.49
N ARG A 49 -1.22 -10.52 3.13
CA ARG A 49 -1.28 -11.02 4.51
C ARG A 49 -0.63 -12.39 4.65
N GLU A 50 -0.89 -13.32 3.73
CA GLU A 50 -0.26 -14.64 3.67
C GLU A 50 1.26 -14.53 3.52
N MET A 51 1.74 -13.70 2.58
CA MET A 51 3.17 -13.48 2.37
C MET A 51 3.86 -12.89 3.60
N ARG A 52 3.24 -11.89 4.24
CA ARG A 52 3.74 -11.31 5.50
C ARG A 52 3.67 -12.30 6.66
N HIS A 53 2.67 -13.17 6.71
CA HIS A 53 2.57 -14.20 7.73
C HIS A 53 3.70 -15.23 7.58
N GLN A 54 3.94 -15.68 6.35
CA GLN A 54 5.06 -16.55 6.04
C GLN A 54 6.39 -15.88 6.44
N ALA A 55 6.59 -14.60 6.09
CA ALA A 55 7.79 -13.86 6.48
C ALA A 55 7.98 -13.82 7.99
N ARG A 56 6.96 -13.45 8.79
CA ARG A 56 7.06 -13.45 10.27
C ARG A 56 7.42 -14.82 10.84
N SER A 57 6.81 -15.89 10.31
CA SER A 57 7.10 -17.26 10.73
C SER A 57 8.55 -17.65 10.44
N LEU A 58 9.10 -17.19 9.32
CA LEU A 58 10.48 -17.45 8.94
C LEU A 58 11.48 -16.62 9.77
N THR A 59 11.16 -15.35 10.06
CA THR A 59 11.96 -14.50 10.95
C THR A 59 12.08 -15.14 12.34
N ALA A 60 10.98 -15.66 12.87
CA ALA A 60 10.97 -16.32 14.18
C ALA A 60 11.79 -17.61 14.21
N ASN A 61 11.88 -18.34 13.09
CA ASN A 61 12.54 -19.65 13.00
C ASN A 61 13.89 -19.62 12.25
N ALA A 62 14.55 -18.45 12.21
CA ALA A 62 15.74 -18.20 11.38
C ALA A 62 16.91 -19.18 11.59
N THR A 63 17.02 -19.77 12.79
CA THR A 63 18.06 -20.75 13.14
C THR A 63 17.88 -22.10 12.43
N SER A 64 16.66 -22.44 12.02
CA SER A 64 16.38 -23.74 11.41
C SER A 64 16.81 -23.81 9.93
N VAL A 65 17.44 -24.92 9.54
CA VAL A 65 17.89 -25.14 8.15
C VAL A 65 16.72 -25.10 7.17
N GLN A 66 15.54 -25.59 7.59
CA GLN A 66 14.34 -25.57 6.76
C GLN A 66 13.82 -24.14 6.54
N ALA A 67 13.77 -23.30 7.57
CA ALA A 67 13.34 -21.91 7.41
C ALA A 67 14.28 -21.12 6.49
N GLN A 68 15.58 -21.38 6.54
CA GLN A 68 16.54 -20.74 5.63
C GLN A 68 16.28 -21.11 4.16
N LYS A 69 15.94 -22.38 3.89
CA LYS A 69 15.54 -22.81 2.53
C LYS A 69 14.25 -22.13 2.09
N GLU A 70 13.24 -22.13 2.94
CA GLU A 70 11.95 -21.49 2.64
C GLU A 70 12.07 -19.97 2.46
N CYS A 71 12.94 -19.32 3.22
CA CYS A 71 13.27 -17.90 3.07
C CYS A 71 13.82 -17.61 1.67
N LYS A 72 14.83 -18.38 1.23
CA LYS A 72 15.38 -18.25 -0.13
C LYS A 72 14.31 -18.46 -1.21
N LEU A 73 13.44 -19.45 -1.03
CA LEU A 73 12.34 -19.72 -1.98
C LEU A 73 11.30 -18.60 -2.02
N LEU A 74 10.95 -18.03 -0.86
CA LEU A 74 10.01 -16.91 -0.78
C LEU A 74 10.56 -15.68 -1.50
N LEU A 75 11.80 -15.30 -1.20
CA LEU A 75 12.47 -14.15 -1.83
C LEU A 75 12.63 -14.37 -3.35
N ALA A 76 13.05 -15.56 -3.77
CA ALA A 76 13.16 -15.89 -5.20
C ALA A 76 11.82 -15.78 -5.93
N ARG A 77 10.73 -16.26 -5.31
CA ARG A 77 9.38 -16.16 -5.87
C ARG A 77 8.93 -14.72 -6.03
N LEU A 78 9.15 -13.88 -5.02
CA LEU A 78 8.74 -12.47 -5.02
C LEU A 78 9.54 -11.63 -6.02
N ASN A 79 10.84 -11.88 -6.12
CA ASN A 79 11.70 -11.27 -7.14
C ASN A 79 11.25 -11.67 -8.55
N ARG A 80 10.96 -12.96 -8.79
CA ARG A 80 10.43 -13.43 -10.09
C ARG A 80 9.13 -12.73 -10.49
N LEU A 81 8.26 -12.45 -9.52
CA LEU A 81 7.01 -11.72 -9.73
C LEU A 81 7.21 -10.20 -9.89
N GLY A 82 8.39 -9.67 -9.56
CA GLY A 82 8.67 -8.23 -9.63
C GLY A 82 8.05 -7.42 -8.50
N MET A 83 7.76 -8.05 -7.36
CA MET A 83 7.22 -7.36 -6.18
C MET A 83 8.32 -6.78 -5.28
N LEU A 84 9.53 -7.34 -5.39
CA LEU A 84 10.73 -6.94 -4.66
C LEU A 84 11.90 -6.73 -5.62
N GLU A 85 12.88 -5.94 -5.18
CA GLU A 85 14.14 -5.76 -5.89
C GLU A 85 15.11 -6.94 -5.67
N GLN A 86 16.16 -7.01 -6.47
CA GLN A 86 17.19 -8.02 -6.34
C GLN A 86 18.03 -7.73 -5.08
N GLY A 87 18.18 -8.71 -4.20
CA GLY A 87 18.86 -8.52 -2.92
C GLY A 87 17.97 -8.02 -1.77
N ALA A 88 16.65 -7.97 -1.99
CA ALA A 88 15.68 -7.66 -0.94
C ALA A 88 15.75 -8.62 0.25
N ASP A 89 15.61 -8.08 1.45
CA ASP A 89 15.58 -8.83 2.70
C ASP A 89 14.13 -9.16 3.14
N LEU A 90 14.00 -10.05 4.13
CA LEU A 90 12.73 -10.49 4.68
C LEU A 90 11.93 -9.33 5.30
N ASP A 91 12.61 -8.32 5.82
CA ASP A 91 12.00 -7.11 6.37
C ASP A 91 11.25 -6.29 5.31
N GLU A 92 11.68 -6.32 4.06
CA GLU A 92 11.01 -5.62 2.96
C GLU A 92 9.64 -6.27 2.65
N VAL A 93 9.56 -7.60 2.76
CA VAL A 93 8.30 -8.36 2.63
C VAL A 93 7.28 -7.88 3.67
N LEU A 94 7.73 -7.54 4.88
CA LEU A 94 6.85 -7.06 5.96
C LEU A 94 6.25 -5.68 5.64
N ARG A 95 6.98 -4.83 4.90
CA ARG A 95 6.55 -3.47 4.50
C ARG A 95 5.70 -3.44 3.23
N MET A 96 5.70 -4.50 2.43
CA MET A 96 5.01 -4.60 1.13
C MET A 96 3.54 -4.19 1.19
N SER A 97 3.13 -3.19 0.39
CA SER A 97 1.73 -2.75 0.28
C SER A 97 0.91 -3.60 -0.68
N VAL A 98 -0.41 -3.35 -0.73
CA VAL A 98 -1.36 -4.02 -1.63
C VAL A 98 -1.15 -3.58 -3.08
N GLU A 99 -0.71 -2.34 -3.27
CA GLU A 99 -0.45 -1.74 -4.57
C GLU A 99 0.59 -2.53 -5.34
N LYS A 100 1.68 -2.96 -4.68
CA LYS A 100 2.71 -3.80 -5.31
C LYS A 100 2.15 -5.07 -5.96
N LEU A 101 1.05 -5.63 -5.44
CA LEU A 101 0.39 -6.77 -6.06
C LEU A 101 -0.52 -6.35 -7.21
N LEU A 102 -1.24 -5.24 -7.06
CA LEU A 102 -2.14 -4.69 -8.09
C LEU A 102 -1.36 -4.16 -9.31
N ASP A 103 -0.17 -3.60 -9.11
CA ASP A 103 0.74 -3.15 -10.15
C ASP A 103 1.15 -4.30 -11.07
N ARG A 104 1.41 -5.49 -10.52
CA ARG A 104 1.86 -6.67 -11.28
C ARG A 104 0.75 -7.41 -12.02
N ARG A 105 -0.49 -6.93 -11.96
CA ARG A 105 -1.61 -7.55 -12.71
C ARG A 105 -1.51 -7.23 -14.19
N LEU A 106 -1.90 -8.17 -15.04
CA LEU A 106 -1.90 -7.99 -16.51
C LEU A 106 -2.65 -6.72 -16.93
N GLN A 107 -3.79 -6.42 -16.31
CA GLN A 107 -4.55 -5.20 -16.58
C GLN A 107 -3.72 -3.92 -16.40
N THR A 108 -3.00 -3.81 -15.28
CA THR A 108 -2.18 -2.63 -14.96
C THR A 108 -0.94 -2.58 -15.85
N GLN A 109 -0.30 -3.73 -16.09
CA GLN A 109 0.88 -3.83 -16.95
C GLN A 109 0.60 -3.38 -18.38
N VAL A 110 -0.53 -3.79 -18.95
CA VAL A 110 -0.98 -3.36 -20.29
C VAL A 110 -1.23 -1.84 -20.35
N TYR A 111 -1.76 -1.27 -19.28
CA TYR A 111 -1.95 0.19 -19.19
C TYR A 111 -0.62 0.94 -19.08
N LEU A 112 0.30 0.46 -18.23
CA LEU A 112 1.61 1.07 -18.03
C LEU A 112 2.48 1.02 -19.30
N GLN A 113 2.38 -0.05 -20.08
CA GLN A 113 3.06 -0.18 -21.37
C GLN A 113 2.45 0.67 -22.49
N GLY A 114 1.34 1.36 -22.23
CA GLY A 114 0.69 2.22 -23.21
C GLY A 114 -0.06 1.45 -24.31
N LEU A 115 -0.35 0.15 -24.13
CA LEU A 115 -1.19 -0.61 -25.06
C LEU A 115 -2.68 -0.24 -24.95
N ALA A 116 -3.07 0.39 -23.84
CA ALA A 116 -4.41 0.91 -23.59
C ALA A 116 -4.34 2.33 -23.03
N GLY A 117 -5.32 3.17 -23.35
CA GLY A 117 -5.41 4.54 -22.84
C GLY A 117 -5.96 4.64 -21.42
N THR A 118 -6.72 3.64 -20.95
CA THR A 118 -7.25 3.58 -19.58
C THR A 118 -7.16 2.16 -19.00
N PRO A 119 -7.12 1.99 -17.66
CA PRO A 119 -7.15 0.67 -17.01
C PRO A 119 -8.43 -0.12 -17.35
N SER A 120 -9.56 0.57 -17.54
CA SER A 120 -10.83 -0.05 -17.94
C SER A 120 -10.78 -0.58 -19.38
N GLN A 121 -10.19 0.19 -20.30
CA GLN A 121 -9.96 -0.26 -21.68
C GLN A 121 -8.99 -1.45 -21.70
N ALA A 122 -7.92 -1.43 -20.90
CA ALA A 122 -7.00 -2.57 -20.78
C ALA A 122 -7.75 -3.85 -20.40
N ARG A 123 -8.70 -3.77 -19.46
CA ARG A 123 -9.54 -4.91 -19.08
C ARG A 123 -10.38 -5.43 -20.25
N GLN A 124 -11.01 -4.53 -21.00
CA GLN A 124 -11.80 -4.89 -22.17
C GLN A 124 -10.95 -5.63 -23.20
N LEU A 125 -9.78 -5.08 -23.55
CA LEU A 125 -8.86 -5.67 -24.51
C LEU A 125 -8.42 -7.08 -24.10
N ILE A 126 -8.11 -7.28 -22.82
CA ILE A 126 -7.74 -8.59 -22.29
C ILE A 126 -8.93 -9.55 -22.41
N THR A 127 -10.11 -9.16 -21.94
CA THR A 127 -11.29 -10.05 -21.97
C THR A 127 -11.73 -10.42 -23.38
N HIS A 128 -11.55 -9.52 -24.34
CA HIS A 128 -11.87 -9.76 -25.75
C HIS A 128 -10.77 -10.56 -26.48
N GLY A 129 -9.60 -10.75 -25.85
CA GLY A 129 -8.52 -11.57 -26.40
C GLY A 129 -7.61 -10.83 -27.39
N HIS A 130 -7.49 -9.51 -27.25
CA HIS A 130 -6.59 -8.71 -28.09
C HIS A 130 -5.14 -8.68 -27.60
N ILE A 131 -4.89 -9.16 -26.39
CA ILE A 131 -3.58 -9.13 -25.74
C ILE A 131 -3.02 -10.53 -25.61
N ALA A 132 -1.75 -10.68 -25.98
CA ALA A 132 -1.00 -11.90 -25.86
C ALA A 132 0.24 -11.70 -24.97
N ILE A 133 0.62 -12.78 -24.30
CA ILE A 133 1.88 -12.90 -23.56
C ILE A 133 2.62 -14.08 -24.18
N ASP A 134 3.87 -13.86 -24.59
CA ASP A 134 4.69 -14.89 -25.25
C ASP A 134 3.97 -15.52 -26.46
N GLY A 135 3.21 -14.71 -27.21
CA GLY A 135 2.39 -15.14 -28.35
C GLY A 135 1.08 -15.85 -27.99
N THR A 136 0.83 -16.16 -26.71
CA THR A 136 -0.41 -16.79 -26.25
C THR A 136 -1.43 -15.76 -25.77
N VAL A 137 -2.65 -15.81 -26.30
CA VAL A 137 -3.72 -14.87 -25.92
C VAL A 137 -4.18 -15.13 -24.47
N SER A 138 -4.09 -14.10 -23.62
CA SER A 138 -4.56 -14.18 -22.23
C SER A 138 -5.86 -13.41 -22.03
N ARG A 139 -6.87 -14.07 -21.47
CA ARG A 139 -8.20 -13.48 -21.21
C ARG A 139 -8.45 -13.13 -19.75
N VAL A 140 -7.44 -13.27 -18.88
CA VAL A 140 -7.58 -13.10 -17.43
C VAL A 140 -6.87 -11.82 -16.98
N PRO A 141 -7.60 -10.71 -16.70
CA PRO A 141 -6.99 -9.44 -16.30
C PRO A 141 -6.38 -9.48 -14.89
N GLY A 142 -6.82 -10.42 -14.06
CA GLY A 142 -6.31 -10.62 -12.69
C GLY A 142 -5.05 -11.50 -12.60
N MET A 143 -4.50 -11.94 -13.73
CA MET A 143 -3.29 -12.75 -13.75
C MET A 143 -2.07 -11.91 -13.34
N LEU A 144 -1.19 -12.48 -12.52
CA LEU A 144 0.07 -11.84 -12.13
C LEU A 144 1.12 -12.10 -13.20
N VAL A 145 1.77 -11.04 -13.67
CA VAL A 145 2.78 -11.07 -14.72
C VAL A 145 4.17 -11.08 -14.09
N THR A 146 5.00 -12.04 -14.50
CA THR A 146 6.41 -12.10 -14.06
C THR A 146 7.25 -11.01 -14.74
N ARG A 147 8.42 -10.68 -14.18
CA ARG A 147 9.31 -9.66 -14.79
C ARG A 147 9.71 -9.99 -16.23
N LEU A 148 9.90 -11.28 -16.53
CA LEU A 148 10.30 -11.72 -17.86
C LEU A 148 9.15 -11.62 -18.87
N GLN A 149 7.94 -11.98 -18.45
CA GLN A 149 6.74 -11.94 -19.29
C GLN A 149 6.28 -10.52 -19.61
N GLU A 150 6.61 -9.55 -18.75
CA GLU A 150 6.25 -8.15 -18.93
C GLU A 150 6.75 -7.61 -20.26
N THR A 151 8.03 -7.85 -20.60
CA THR A 151 8.63 -7.41 -21.87
C THR A 151 7.97 -8.05 -23.10
N LEU A 152 7.30 -9.19 -22.92
CA LEU A 152 6.73 -10.02 -23.98
C LEU A 152 5.21 -9.82 -24.15
N ILE A 153 4.65 -8.81 -23.50
CA ILE A 153 3.25 -8.41 -23.70
C ILE A 153 3.14 -7.65 -25.02
N ALA A 154 2.26 -8.11 -25.89
CA ALA A 154 1.95 -7.44 -27.16
C ALA A 154 0.48 -7.66 -27.55
N TYR A 155 0.06 -7.05 -28.65
CA TYR A 155 -1.21 -7.42 -29.28
C TYR A 155 -1.11 -8.85 -29.84
N GLY A 156 -2.22 -9.59 -29.75
CA GLY A 156 -2.31 -10.93 -30.36
C GLY A 156 -2.26 -10.86 -31.88
N SER A 157 -1.65 -11.84 -32.52
CA SER A 157 -1.48 -11.89 -33.99
C SER A 157 -2.79 -11.78 -34.77
N GLY A 158 -3.87 -12.38 -34.27
CA GLY A 158 -5.22 -12.30 -34.87
C GLY A 158 -6.01 -11.04 -34.51
N SER A 159 -5.41 -10.08 -33.80
CA SER A 159 -6.09 -8.86 -33.36
C SER A 159 -6.07 -7.78 -34.44
N PRO A 160 -7.19 -7.06 -34.68
CA PRO A 160 -7.20 -5.88 -35.55
C PRO A 160 -6.29 -4.74 -35.06
N LEU A 161 -5.96 -4.75 -33.76
CA LEU A 161 -5.12 -3.74 -33.11
C LEU A 161 -3.63 -3.87 -33.41
N THR A 162 -3.22 -4.96 -34.10
CA THR A 162 -1.86 -5.09 -34.63
C THR A 162 -1.57 -4.04 -35.70
N ASN A 163 -2.60 -3.53 -36.37
CA ASN A 163 -2.45 -2.43 -37.32
C ASN A 163 -2.25 -1.10 -36.59
N ASP A 164 -1.10 -0.46 -36.80
CA ASP A 164 -0.74 0.81 -36.16
C ASP A 164 -1.73 1.95 -36.44
N LEU A 165 -2.40 1.91 -37.59
CA LEU A 165 -3.37 2.92 -38.05
C LEU A 165 -4.77 2.75 -37.43
N HIS A 166 -4.98 1.77 -36.55
CA HIS A 166 -6.30 1.54 -35.97
C HIS A 166 -6.72 2.70 -35.04
N PRO A 167 -7.94 3.26 -35.17
CA PRO A 167 -8.34 4.49 -34.45
C PRO A 167 -8.39 4.33 -32.93
N VAL A 168 -8.64 3.12 -32.43
CA VAL A 168 -8.71 2.81 -30.99
C VAL A 168 -7.32 2.65 -30.35
N ARG A 169 -6.26 2.53 -31.16
CA ARG A 169 -4.91 2.41 -30.63
C ARG A 169 -4.53 3.74 -29.95
N PRO A 170 -4.07 3.72 -28.69
CA PRO A 170 -3.66 4.93 -28.03
C PRO A 170 -2.56 5.61 -28.83
N LYS A 171 -2.75 6.90 -29.13
CA LYS A 171 -1.70 7.72 -29.71
C LYS A 171 -0.60 7.90 -28.65
N PRO A 172 0.68 7.96 -29.04
CA PRO A 172 1.73 8.35 -28.11
C PRO A 172 1.35 9.73 -27.55
N ARG A 173 1.32 9.88 -26.22
CA ARG A 173 1.05 11.17 -25.59
C ARG A 173 2.10 12.16 -26.05
N GLY A 174 1.68 13.25 -26.66
CA GLY A 174 2.57 14.33 -27.07
C GLY A 174 2.89 15.23 -25.88
N GLU A 175 3.89 16.11 -26.04
CA GLU A 175 4.26 17.09 -25.01
C GLU A 175 3.08 18.00 -24.59
N ALA A 176 2.10 18.19 -25.50
CA ALA A 176 0.88 18.97 -25.26
C ALA A 176 -0.09 18.36 -24.24
N ASP A 177 -0.01 17.06 -23.93
CA ASP A 177 -0.93 16.43 -22.97
C ASP A 177 -0.52 16.69 -21.51
N PHE A 178 0.73 17.09 -21.26
CA PHE A 178 1.24 17.36 -19.91
C PHE A 178 0.83 18.74 -19.39
N THR A 179 0.56 19.71 -20.26
CA THR A 179 0.19 21.08 -19.87
C THR A 179 -1.26 21.22 -19.41
N ASN A 180 -2.15 20.32 -19.83
CA ASN A 180 -3.57 20.39 -19.46
C ASN A 180 -3.86 19.84 -18.04
N GLN A 181 -2.97 19.03 -17.45
CA GLN A 181 -3.21 18.49 -16.10
C GLN A 181 -2.98 19.54 -15.00
N THR A 182 -2.02 20.44 -15.17
CA THR A 182 -1.73 21.49 -14.19
C THR A 182 -2.84 22.54 -14.13
N THR A 183 -3.45 22.89 -15.27
CA THR A 183 -4.54 23.88 -15.30
C THR A 183 -5.83 23.38 -14.65
N ASP A 184 -6.13 22.09 -14.73
CA ASP A 184 -7.37 21.52 -14.18
C ASP A 184 -7.32 21.34 -12.65
N ASP A 185 -6.14 21.08 -12.08
CA ASP A 185 -5.95 21.01 -10.62
C ASP A 185 -5.95 22.41 -9.96
N ASP A 186 -5.47 23.44 -10.66
CA ASP A 186 -5.49 24.83 -10.19
C ASP A 186 -6.92 25.44 -10.21
N VAL A 187 -7.76 25.10 -11.20
CA VAL A 187 -9.17 25.56 -11.24
C VAL A 187 -10.01 24.89 -10.16
N LYS A 188 -9.70 23.64 -9.79
CA LYS A 188 -10.43 22.88 -8.76
C LYS A 188 -10.08 23.29 -7.33
N THR A 189 -8.88 23.82 -7.10
CA THR A 189 -8.48 24.40 -5.80
C THR A 189 -9.04 25.80 -5.60
N LEU A 190 -9.16 26.61 -6.67
CA LEU A 190 -9.77 27.95 -6.61
C LEU A 190 -11.30 27.92 -6.46
N ALA A 191 -12.00 26.93 -7.02
CA ALA A 191 -13.46 26.82 -6.92
C ALA A 191 -13.99 26.43 -5.52
N LYS A 192 -13.12 25.95 -4.60
CA LYS A 192 -13.52 25.59 -3.22
C LYS A 192 -13.40 26.73 -2.20
N ASN A 193 -12.74 27.84 -2.54
CA ASN A 193 -12.48 28.95 -1.60
C ASN A 193 -13.34 30.20 -1.85
N GLY A 194 -14.36 30.12 -2.71
CA GLY A 194 -15.18 31.27 -3.12
C GLY A 194 -16.59 31.32 -2.52
N LYS A 195 -16.78 31.09 -1.21
CA LYS A 195 -18.06 31.41 -0.54
C LYS A 195 -17.81 32.37 0.63
N PRO A 196 -18.14 33.68 0.50
CA PRO A 196 -17.90 34.65 1.57
C PRO A 196 -18.93 34.51 2.72
N PRO A 197 -18.54 34.80 3.97
CA PRO A 197 -19.43 34.76 5.14
C PRO A 197 -20.25 36.06 5.27
N GLU A 198 -21.57 35.94 5.43
CA GLU A 198 -22.44 37.07 5.77
C GLU A 198 -22.30 37.42 7.27
N GLU A 199 -21.87 38.65 7.55
CA GLU A 199 -21.83 39.26 8.88
C GLU A 199 -23.22 39.77 9.32
N LYS A 200 -23.47 39.66 10.62
CA LYS A 200 -24.68 40.10 11.32
C LYS A 200 -24.69 41.62 11.46
N THR A 201 -25.79 42.28 11.08
CA THR A 201 -26.14 43.61 11.58
C THR A 201 -27.52 43.60 12.24
N VAL A 202 -27.55 44.01 13.50
CA VAL A 202 -28.74 44.22 14.34
C VAL A 202 -29.31 45.62 14.07
N THR A 203 -30.60 45.73 13.75
CA THR A 203 -31.38 46.95 14.03
C THR A 203 -32.80 46.59 14.45
N ASN A 204 -33.13 46.97 15.68
CA ASN A 204 -34.45 46.93 16.31
C ASN A 204 -35.46 47.88 15.62
N LYS A 205 -36.71 47.43 15.45
CA LYS A 205 -37.92 48.26 15.63
C LYS A 205 -38.98 47.46 16.40
N LYS A 206 -39.64 48.18 17.29
CA LYS A 206 -40.51 47.79 18.42
C LYS A 206 -41.97 48.03 18.05
N GLU A 207 -42.86 47.10 18.41
CA GLU A 207 -44.31 47.23 18.71
C GLU A 207 -44.92 45.82 18.79
N LEU A 208 -45.86 45.41 19.66
CA LEU A 208 -46.44 45.87 20.93
C LEU A 208 -47.09 44.58 21.54
N ALA A 209 -47.01 44.34 22.86
CA ALA A 209 -47.53 43.15 23.57
C ALA A 209 -49.07 43.25 23.83
N PRO A 210 -49.79 42.26 24.45
CA PRO A 210 -49.62 41.94 25.89
C PRO A 210 -50.00 40.51 26.45
N LYS A 211 -49.37 40.17 27.59
CA LYS A 211 -49.81 39.37 28.79
C LYS A 211 -49.96 37.83 28.61
N GLU A 212 -49.50 36.95 29.51
CA GLU A 212 -49.59 36.91 30.99
C GLU A 212 -48.40 36.17 31.68
N GLN A 213 -48.13 36.51 32.95
CA GLN A 213 -47.44 35.72 34.01
C GLN A 213 -48.34 35.84 35.28
N PRO A 214 -48.12 35.18 36.47
CA PRO A 214 -46.96 34.41 36.98
C PRO A 214 -47.32 33.20 37.89
N ILE A 215 -46.34 32.60 38.62
CA ILE A 215 -46.31 32.16 40.06
C ILE A 215 -45.00 31.34 40.28
N LYS A 216 -43.90 31.90 40.86
CA LYS A 216 -43.33 31.78 42.24
C LYS A 216 -43.00 30.34 42.71
N ALA A 217 -41.74 29.94 42.98
CA ALA A 217 -40.87 30.17 44.18
C ALA A 217 -41.49 29.55 45.46
N ASP A 218 -40.87 28.68 46.28
CA ASP A 218 -39.58 28.78 46.99
C ASP A 218 -39.05 27.42 47.54
N GLU A 219 -37.79 27.51 48.01
CA GLU A 219 -36.84 26.68 48.77
C GLU A 219 -37.35 25.78 49.93
N ASN A 220 -36.65 24.66 50.25
CA ASN A 220 -35.76 24.55 51.44
C ASN A 220 -35.15 23.16 51.79
N THR A 221 -33.83 23.20 52.06
CA THR A 221 -32.98 22.57 53.12
C THR A 221 -32.73 21.05 53.33
N ALA A 222 -31.43 20.77 53.46
CA ALA A 222 -30.72 19.96 54.49
C ALA A 222 -30.43 18.45 54.26
N GLY A 223 -29.15 18.07 54.41
CA GLY A 223 -28.74 16.74 54.90
C GLY A 223 -27.42 16.13 54.38
N GLU A 224 -26.29 16.48 55.02
CA GLU A 224 -25.04 15.71 55.33
C GLU A 224 -24.43 14.67 54.33
N ALA A 225 -23.19 14.89 53.83
CA ALA A 225 -21.87 14.43 54.36
C ALA A 225 -21.53 12.96 53.96
N LYS A 226 -20.38 12.56 53.39
CA LYS A 226 -18.95 12.80 53.70
C LYS A 226 -18.05 12.27 52.54
N LYS A 227 -16.90 12.95 52.34
CA LYS A 227 -15.50 12.45 52.17
C LYS A 227 -15.14 11.58 50.93
N ASP A 228 -14.00 11.71 50.23
CA ASP A 228 -12.63 12.09 50.64
C ASP A 228 -11.84 12.88 49.57
N ALA A 229 -10.81 13.57 50.07
CA ALA A 229 -9.94 14.54 49.40
C ALA A 229 -8.62 13.94 48.88
N SER A 230 -8.02 14.57 47.86
CA SER A 230 -6.60 14.43 47.51
C SER A 230 -5.83 15.66 47.98
N THR A 231 -4.76 15.47 48.74
CA THR A 231 -3.82 16.54 49.13
C THR A 231 -2.40 16.17 48.66
N ALA A 232 -1.71 17.19 48.14
CA ALA A 232 -0.32 17.18 47.72
C ALA A 232 0.67 17.46 48.87
N VAL A 233 1.98 17.35 48.55
CA VAL A 233 3.14 18.17 49.00
C VAL A 233 4.36 17.38 49.55
N THR A 234 5.47 17.43 48.76
CA THR A 234 6.95 17.51 49.01
C THR A 234 7.67 16.52 49.97
N ASP A 235 8.98 16.19 49.95
CA ASP A 235 10.28 16.84 49.61
C ASP A 235 11.45 15.81 49.39
N GLU A 236 12.55 16.30 48.78
CA GLU A 236 14.02 16.03 48.98
C GLU A 236 14.83 14.75 48.54
N GLU A 237 15.85 15.03 47.70
CA GLU A 237 17.28 14.60 47.61
C GLU A 237 17.82 13.15 47.81
N LYS A 238 18.55 12.64 46.79
CA LYS A 238 20.03 12.35 46.82
C LYS A 238 20.62 11.70 45.55
N ASN A 239 21.68 12.33 45.02
CA ASN A 239 22.94 11.84 44.41
C ASN A 239 23.03 10.44 43.75
N LYS A 240 23.63 10.37 42.54
CA LYS A 240 25.04 9.96 42.29
C LYS A 240 25.40 9.91 40.78
N ALA A 241 26.49 10.58 40.40
CA ALA A 241 27.13 10.54 39.08
C ALA A 241 27.98 9.27 38.85
N PRO A 242 28.48 9.04 37.62
CA PRO A 242 29.86 8.60 37.46
C PRO A 242 30.68 9.49 36.50
N LYS A 243 31.93 9.75 36.91
CA LYS A 243 33.04 10.34 36.15
C LYS A 243 33.86 9.25 35.45
N THR A 244 34.39 9.60 34.27
CA THR A 244 35.73 9.32 33.66
C THR A 244 36.28 7.88 33.72
N ASP A 245 36.86 7.33 32.65
CA ASP A 245 38.23 7.67 32.22
C ASP A 245 38.50 7.31 30.74
N ALA A 246 39.30 8.18 30.12
CA ALA A 246 40.04 7.92 28.90
C ALA A 246 41.23 7.00 29.17
N LYS A 247 41.54 6.09 28.25
CA LYS A 247 42.91 5.62 28.07
C LYS A 247 43.21 5.28 26.61
N GLU A 248 44.43 5.63 26.27
CA GLU A 248 45.07 5.89 25.00
C GLU A 248 45.61 4.60 24.33
N VAL A 249 45.91 4.72 23.03
CA VAL A 249 46.46 3.73 22.07
C VAL A 249 47.87 3.24 22.50
N PRO A 250 48.41 2.14 21.93
CA PRO A 250 49.28 2.32 20.75
C PRO A 250 49.22 1.21 19.69
N ALA A 251 49.85 1.53 18.56
CA ALA A 251 49.90 0.85 17.29
C ALA A 251 51.01 -0.21 17.14
N ALA A 252 50.98 -0.87 15.97
CA ALA A 252 52.05 -1.55 15.23
C ALA A 252 52.35 -3.05 15.52
N ALA A 253 52.13 -3.89 14.50
CA ALA A 253 53.10 -4.88 14.01
C ALA A 253 52.66 -5.48 12.66
N THR A 254 53.48 -5.23 11.64
CA THR A 254 53.52 -5.84 10.31
C THR A 254 54.38 -7.12 10.30
N SER A 255 53.94 -8.17 9.59
CA SER A 255 54.81 -9.23 9.00
C SER A 255 53.95 -9.99 7.96
N LYS A 256 54.12 -9.82 6.63
CA LYS A 256 55.11 -10.46 5.73
C LYS A 256 55.34 -11.95 6.01
N ILE A 257 55.00 -12.81 5.03
CA ILE A 257 55.56 -14.13 4.60
C ILE A 257 54.74 -14.50 3.34
N GLU A 258 55.28 -14.26 2.13
CA GLU A 258 55.91 -15.23 1.18
C GLU A 258 54.85 -16.08 0.44
N ASP A 259 54.60 -15.82 -0.85
CA ASP A 259 55.32 -16.33 -2.03
C ASP A 259 55.43 -17.86 -2.08
N ASP A 260 54.63 -18.48 -2.95
CA ASP A 260 55.04 -19.71 -3.65
C ASP A 260 54.41 -19.76 -5.03
N SER A 261 55.23 -19.37 -6.00
CA SER A 261 55.07 -19.65 -7.43
C SER A 261 56.01 -20.78 -7.81
N LYS A 262 55.54 -21.65 -8.72
CA LYS A 262 56.27 -22.67 -9.52
C LYS A 262 56.45 -24.07 -8.94
N THR A 263 55.82 -25.02 -9.60
CA THR A 263 56.47 -26.16 -10.33
C THR A 263 55.34 -26.81 -11.15
N SER A 264 55.27 -26.59 -12.47
CA SER A 264 55.96 -27.30 -13.57
C SER A 264 55.40 -28.69 -13.82
N GLU A 265 55.08 -28.96 -15.10
CA GLU A 265 55.32 -30.25 -15.78
C GLU A 265 54.48 -31.45 -15.28
N GLU A 266 53.97 -32.40 -16.03
CA GLU A 266 53.99 -32.81 -17.43
C GLU A 266 53.14 -34.10 -17.45
N GLN A 267 52.61 -34.49 -18.60
CA GLN A 267 52.19 -35.85 -18.98
C GLN A 267 50.75 -36.34 -18.71
N ALA A 268 50.21 -36.92 -19.80
CA ALA A 268 49.02 -37.75 -20.02
C ALA A 268 47.68 -37.03 -20.29
#